data_AF-A0A5J5DDG0-F1
#
_entry.id   AF-A0A5J5DDG0-F1
#
_cell.length_a   1.000
_cell.length_b   1.000
_cell.length_c   1.000
_cell.angle_alpha   90.00
_cell.angle_beta   90.00
_cell.angle_gamma   90.00
#
_symmetry.space_group_name_H-M   'P 1'
#
loop_
_entity.id
_entity.type
_entity.pdbx_description
1 polymer ?
#
loop_
_entity_poly.entity_id
_entity_poly.type
_entity_poly.pdbx_seq_one_letter_code
_entity_poly.pdbx_strand_id
1 'polypeptide(L)'
;MPSDKTLGGGDDSFNTFFSETGAGKHVPRAVFVDLEPTVIDEVRTGTYRQLFHPEQLITGKEDAANNYARGHYTIGKEIIDLVLDRIRKLADQCTGLQGFLVFHSFGGGTGSGFTSLLMERLSVDYGKKSKLEFSIYPAPQVSTAVRECISVHVGQAGVQIGNACWELYCLEHGIQPDGQMPSDKTRGGGDDSFNTFFSETGAGKHVPRAVFVDLEPTVIDEVRTGTYRQLFHPEQLITGKEDAANNYARGHYTIGKEIIDVVLDRIRKLADQCTGLQGFLVFHSFGGGTGSGFTSLLMERLSVDYGKKSKLEFSVYPAPQVSTAVVEPYNSILCTHTTLEHSDCAFMVDNEAIYDICRRNLDIERPSYTNLNRLISQIVSSITASLRFDGALNVDLTEFQTNLVPYPRIHFPLATYAPVVSAEKAYHEQITVSQITNACFEPANQLVKCDPRHGKYMACCLLYRGDVVPKDVNAAIASIKTKRSIQFVDWCPTGFKVGINYQPPTVVPGGDLAKVQRAVCMLSNTTAIAEAWARLDHKFDLMYAKRAFVHWYVGEGMEEGEFSEAREDMAALEKDYEEVGADSVGDEDDEGEEY
;
A
#
# COMPACT_ATOMS: atom_id res chain seq x y z
N MET A 1 -15.03 -47.47 20.96
CA MET A 1 -14.97 -47.85 22.39
C MET A 1 -15.63 -49.22 22.56
N PRO A 2 -15.12 -50.09 23.46
CA PRO A 2 -15.66 -51.42 23.66
C PRO A 2 -16.93 -51.39 24.52
N SER A 3 -17.68 -52.48 24.39
CA SER A 3 -19.00 -52.82 24.94
C SER A 3 -19.24 -52.50 26.42
N ASP A 4 -20.44 -51.99 26.70
CA ASP A 4 -21.15 -52.33 27.93
C ASP A 4 -22.61 -52.71 27.61
N LYS A 5 -22.95 -53.97 27.91
CA LYS A 5 -24.33 -54.42 28.06
C LYS A 5 -24.61 -54.37 29.55
N THR A 6 -25.61 -53.61 29.98
CA THR A 6 -26.85 -54.13 30.60
C THR A 6 -27.68 -53.01 31.25
N LEU A 7 -29.00 -53.22 31.23
CA LEU A 7 -30.04 -52.63 32.11
C LEU A 7 -30.72 -51.32 31.68
N GLY A 8 -31.78 -51.45 30.88
CA GLY A 8 -33.13 -51.12 31.38
C GLY A 8 -33.54 -49.65 31.53
N GLY A 9 -32.81 -48.70 30.95
CA GLY A 9 -33.25 -47.31 30.80
C GLY A 9 -32.46 -46.68 29.67
N GLY A 10 -33.04 -46.65 28.46
CA GLY A 10 -32.37 -46.08 27.28
C GLY A 10 -32.01 -44.63 27.55
N ASP A 11 -30.73 -44.29 27.39
CA ASP A 11 -30.29 -42.91 27.33
C ASP A 11 -30.85 -42.30 26.03
N ASP A 12 -32.07 -41.76 26.11
CA ASP A 12 -32.83 -41.18 24.98
C ASP A 12 -32.07 -40.06 24.27
N SER A 13 -30.99 -39.55 24.87
CA SER A 13 -30.13 -38.52 24.29
C SER A 13 -29.43 -38.99 23.00
N PHE A 14 -28.96 -40.24 22.93
CA PHE A 14 -28.21 -40.75 21.78
C PHE A 14 -29.08 -40.96 20.53
N ASN A 15 -30.35 -41.34 20.75
CA ASN A 15 -31.36 -41.51 19.69
C ASN A 15 -31.84 -40.21 19.05
N THR A 16 -31.40 -39.05 19.58
CA THR A 16 -31.75 -37.74 19.04
C THR A 16 -31.13 -37.53 17.66
N PHE A 17 -29.85 -37.87 17.50
CA PHE A 17 -29.09 -37.63 16.26
C PHE A 17 -28.81 -38.90 15.45
N PHE A 18 -29.03 -40.09 16.01
CA PHE A 18 -28.71 -41.35 15.34
C PHE A 18 -29.93 -42.27 15.25
N SER A 19 -30.03 -43.03 14.16
CA SER A 19 -30.95 -44.16 14.03
C SER A 19 -30.18 -45.48 14.12
N GLU A 20 -30.72 -46.46 14.85
CA GLU A 20 -30.17 -47.80 14.91
C GLU A 20 -30.71 -48.63 13.74
N THR A 21 -29.81 -49.20 12.94
CA THR A 21 -30.16 -50.17 11.90
C THR A 21 -30.29 -51.56 12.51
N GLY A 22 -31.10 -52.46 11.91
CA GLY A 22 -31.33 -53.82 12.42
C GLY A 22 -30.08 -54.72 12.59
N ALA A 23 -28.89 -54.23 12.24
CA ALA A 23 -27.59 -54.86 12.45
C ALA A 23 -26.78 -54.26 13.63
N GLY A 24 -27.38 -53.40 14.47
CA GLY A 24 -26.73 -52.76 15.63
C GLY A 24 -25.80 -51.60 15.26
N LYS A 25 -25.89 -51.09 14.03
CA LYS A 25 -25.10 -49.95 13.53
C LYS A 25 -25.92 -48.67 13.63
N HIS A 26 -25.32 -47.64 14.22
CA HIS A 26 -25.92 -46.32 14.39
C HIS A 26 -25.55 -45.41 13.20
N VAL A 27 -26.55 -44.85 12.53
CA VAL A 27 -26.40 -43.98 11.37
C VAL A 27 -26.88 -42.58 11.74
N PRO A 28 -26.11 -41.51 11.46
CA PRO A 28 -26.55 -40.14 11.73
C PRO A 28 -27.80 -39.78 10.94
N ARG A 29 -28.72 -39.03 11.55
CA ARG A 29 -29.88 -38.41 10.90
C ARG A 29 -29.47 -37.10 10.22
N ALA A 30 -28.62 -37.20 9.20
CA ALA A 30 -28.11 -36.06 8.43
C ALA A 30 -28.46 -36.20 6.95
N VAL A 31 -28.61 -35.07 6.27
CA VAL A 31 -28.70 -34.99 4.80
C VAL A 31 -27.70 -33.94 4.36
N PHE A 32 -26.79 -34.33 3.47
CA PHE A 32 -25.83 -33.45 2.84
C PHE A 32 -26.30 -33.16 1.43
N VAL A 33 -26.32 -31.89 1.07
CA VAL A 33 -26.75 -31.44 -0.24
C VAL A 33 -25.74 -30.46 -0.77
N ASP A 34 -25.23 -30.73 -1.97
CA ASP A 34 -24.57 -29.72 -2.78
C ASP A 34 -25.10 -29.76 -4.20
N LEU A 35 -25.25 -28.60 -4.84
CA LEU A 35 -25.56 -28.54 -6.27
C LEU A 35 -24.33 -28.95 -7.08
N GLU A 36 -23.12 -28.72 -6.55
CA GLU A 36 -21.87 -29.16 -7.16
C GLU A 36 -21.57 -30.64 -6.83
N PRO A 37 -21.34 -31.51 -7.84
CA PRO A 37 -21.08 -32.93 -7.60
C PRO A 37 -19.79 -33.23 -6.80
N THR A 38 -18.76 -32.39 -6.99
CA THR A 38 -17.39 -32.61 -6.50
C THR A 38 -17.33 -32.73 -4.98
N VAL A 39 -18.01 -31.82 -4.27
CA VAL A 39 -17.97 -31.69 -2.80
C VAL A 39 -18.55 -32.93 -2.11
N ILE A 40 -19.67 -33.45 -2.60
CA ILE A 40 -20.29 -34.64 -2.02
C ILE A 40 -19.53 -35.92 -2.39
N ASP A 41 -18.89 -35.95 -3.57
CA ASP A 41 -18.04 -37.08 -3.97
C ASP A 41 -16.81 -37.23 -3.05
N GLU A 42 -16.28 -36.13 -2.50
CA GLU A 42 -15.26 -36.19 -1.44
C GLU A 42 -15.80 -36.88 -0.18
N VAL A 43 -17.04 -36.61 0.22
CA VAL A 43 -17.68 -37.28 1.37
C VAL A 43 -17.91 -38.77 1.08
N ARG A 44 -18.25 -39.12 -0.17
CA ARG A 44 -18.44 -40.52 -0.63
C ARG A 44 -17.15 -41.31 -0.68
N THR A 45 -16.02 -40.65 -0.91
CA THR A 45 -14.70 -41.29 -1.03
C THR A 45 -13.85 -41.19 0.25
N GLY A 46 -14.21 -40.29 1.16
CA GLY A 46 -13.48 -40.00 2.39
C GLY A 46 -13.62 -41.04 3.51
N THR A 47 -12.94 -40.76 4.61
CA THR A 47 -12.79 -41.65 5.78
C THR A 47 -14.13 -42.06 6.40
N TYR A 48 -15.16 -41.22 6.32
CA TYR A 48 -16.49 -41.45 6.88
C TYR A 48 -17.52 -42.01 5.87
N ARG A 49 -17.10 -42.45 4.69
CA ARG A 49 -18.01 -42.95 3.63
C ARG A 49 -18.97 -44.07 4.08
N GLN A 50 -18.57 -44.87 5.06
CA GLN A 50 -19.39 -45.97 5.58
C GLN A 50 -20.37 -45.51 6.67
N LEU A 51 -20.27 -44.28 7.16
CA LEU A 51 -21.08 -43.76 8.26
C LEU A 51 -22.46 -43.30 7.78
N PHE A 52 -22.54 -42.70 6.60
CA PHE A 52 -23.77 -42.15 6.02
C PHE A 52 -24.38 -43.13 5.01
N HIS A 53 -25.70 -43.15 4.93
CA HIS A 53 -26.38 -43.89 3.87
C HIS A 53 -26.22 -43.14 2.54
N PRO A 54 -26.01 -43.82 1.38
CA PRO A 54 -25.84 -43.14 0.09
C PRO A 54 -26.99 -42.20 -0.27
N GLU A 55 -28.21 -42.51 0.19
CA GLU A 55 -29.39 -41.67 -0.03
C GLU A 55 -29.41 -40.37 0.80
N GLN A 56 -28.49 -40.21 1.77
CA GLN A 56 -28.31 -38.99 2.55
C GLN A 56 -27.36 -38.00 1.87
N LEU A 57 -26.68 -38.41 0.79
CA LEU A 57 -25.68 -37.62 0.08
C LEU A 57 -26.24 -37.24 -1.30
N ILE A 58 -26.78 -36.03 -1.42
CA ILE A 58 -27.52 -35.56 -2.60
C ILE A 58 -26.67 -34.55 -3.36
N THR A 59 -26.51 -34.78 -4.67
CA THR A 59 -25.79 -33.89 -5.59
C THR A 59 -26.71 -33.34 -6.66
N GLY A 60 -26.52 -32.08 -7.04
CA GLY A 60 -27.02 -31.54 -8.28
C GLY A 60 -26.32 -32.16 -9.50
N LYS A 61 -26.86 -31.87 -10.69
CA LYS A 61 -26.22 -32.23 -11.97
C LYS A 61 -25.29 -31.12 -12.48
N GLU A 62 -25.51 -29.90 -12.02
CA GLU A 62 -24.82 -28.69 -12.46
C GLU A 62 -24.53 -27.79 -11.27
N ASP A 63 -23.39 -27.10 -11.33
CA ASP A 63 -23.01 -26.10 -10.33
C ASP A 63 -23.82 -24.79 -10.50
N ALA A 64 -24.24 -24.22 -9.37
CA ALA A 64 -24.86 -22.90 -9.28
C ALA A 64 -23.86 -21.74 -9.43
N ALA A 65 -22.55 -22.00 -9.40
CA ALA A 65 -21.47 -21.04 -9.63
C ALA A 65 -21.62 -19.77 -8.77
N ASN A 66 -21.88 -19.95 -7.47
CA ASN A 66 -22.15 -18.88 -6.50
C ASN A 66 -23.33 -17.94 -6.82
N ASN A 67 -24.22 -18.32 -7.76
CA ASN A 67 -25.38 -17.52 -8.11
C ASN A 67 -26.62 -17.92 -7.29
N TYR A 68 -27.09 -17.00 -6.43
CA TYR A 68 -28.29 -17.19 -5.61
C TYR A 68 -29.52 -17.59 -6.43
N ALA A 69 -29.78 -16.90 -7.55
CA ALA A 69 -30.96 -17.16 -8.37
C ALA A 69 -30.91 -18.54 -9.03
N ARG A 70 -29.70 -19.02 -9.39
CA ARG A 70 -29.54 -20.37 -9.91
C ARG A 70 -29.88 -21.41 -8.86
N GLY A 71 -29.40 -21.22 -7.64
CA GLY A 71 -29.69 -22.09 -6.49
C GLY A 71 -31.17 -22.05 -6.06
N HIS A 72 -31.84 -20.91 -6.13
CA HIS A 72 -33.22 -20.77 -5.63
C HIS A 72 -34.29 -21.08 -6.69
N TYR A 73 -34.14 -20.58 -7.92
CA TYR A 73 -35.22 -20.63 -8.91
C TYR A 73 -35.05 -21.70 -9.99
N THR A 74 -33.82 -22.18 -10.24
CA THR A 74 -33.51 -23.10 -11.36
C THR A 74 -32.97 -24.44 -10.87
N ILE A 75 -31.65 -24.63 -10.81
CA ILE A 75 -30.98 -25.89 -10.47
C ILE A 75 -31.47 -26.45 -9.13
N GLY A 76 -31.51 -25.62 -8.09
CA GLY A 76 -31.95 -26.09 -6.78
C GLY A 76 -33.42 -26.50 -6.75
N LYS A 77 -34.27 -25.90 -7.60
CA LYS A 77 -35.67 -26.30 -7.74
C LYS A 77 -35.83 -27.68 -8.39
N GLU A 78 -34.86 -28.15 -9.16
CA GLU A 78 -34.90 -29.50 -9.74
C GLU A 78 -34.66 -30.60 -8.69
N ILE A 79 -33.89 -30.30 -7.64
CA ILE A 79 -33.50 -31.27 -6.61
C ILE A 79 -34.26 -31.14 -5.30
N ILE A 80 -34.99 -30.03 -5.08
CA ILE A 80 -35.62 -29.74 -3.78
C ILE A 80 -36.61 -30.82 -3.35
N ASP A 81 -37.42 -31.34 -4.27
CA ASP A 81 -38.41 -32.37 -3.96
C ASP A 81 -37.73 -33.68 -3.53
N LEU A 82 -36.61 -34.02 -4.16
CA LEU A 82 -35.79 -35.17 -3.77
C LEU A 82 -35.22 -35.00 -2.36
N VAL A 83 -34.72 -33.81 -2.03
CA VAL A 83 -34.19 -33.48 -0.69
C VAL A 83 -35.30 -33.59 0.37
N LEU A 84 -36.48 -33.01 0.11
CA LEU A 84 -37.62 -33.08 1.02
C LEU A 84 -38.09 -34.51 1.25
N ASP A 85 -38.13 -35.35 0.21
CA ASP A 85 -38.50 -36.77 0.36
C ASP A 85 -37.51 -37.54 1.25
N ARG A 86 -36.21 -37.22 1.21
CA ARG A 86 -35.22 -37.80 2.12
C ARG A 86 -35.39 -37.31 3.55
N ILE A 87 -35.67 -36.02 3.73
CA ILE A 87 -35.97 -35.44 5.03
C ILE A 87 -37.23 -36.08 5.63
N ARG A 88 -38.29 -36.27 4.83
CA ARG A 88 -39.54 -36.95 5.26
C ARG A 88 -39.30 -38.37 5.75
N LYS A 89 -38.55 -39.17 4.99
CA LYS A 89 -38.20 -40.54 5.40
C LYS A 89 -37.44 -40.60 6.73
N LEU A 90 -36.55 -39.64 6.98
CA LEU A 90 -35.84 -39.55 8.26
C LEU A 90 -36.75 -39.05 9.38
N ALA A 91 -37.63 -38.10 9.09
CA ALA A 91 -38.60 -37.55 10.04
C ALA A 91 -39.63 -38.62 10.48
N ASP A 92 -40.10 -39.47 9.58
CA ASP A 92 -41.05 -40.55 9.90
C ASP A 92 -40.46 -41.62 10.83
N GLN A 93 -39.13 -41.75 10.86
CA GLN A 93 -38.40 -42.62 11.80
C GLN A 93 -38.24 -42.01 13.19
N CYS A 94 -38.65 -40.75 13.39
CA CYS A 94 -38.55 -40.05 14.67
C CYS A 94 -39.86 -40.21 15.46
N THR A 95 -39.78 -40.71 16.69
CA THR A 95 -40.92 -40.79 17.62
C THR A 95 -41.38 -39.41 18.13
N GLY A 96 -40.53 -38.39 18.03
CA GLY A 96 -40.81 -37.02 18.48
C GLY A 96 -39.87 -35.98 17.87
N LEU A 97 -39.99 -35.71 16.56
CA LEU A 97 -39.18 -34.70 15.88
C LEU A 97 -39.32 -33.32 16.56
N GLN A 98 -38.22 -32.77 17.08
CA GLN A 98 -38.20 -31.46 17.72
C GLN A 98 -38.03 -30.31 16.71
N GLY A 99 -37.20 -30.51 15.69
CA GLY A 99 -36.87 -29.50 14.70
C GLY A 99 -35.75 -29.92 13.77
N PHE A 100 -35.27 -28.98 12.96
CA PHE A 100 -34.19 -29.15 12.01
C PHE A 100 -33.02 -28.23 12.35
N LEU A 101 -31.80 -28.73 12.20
CA LEU A 101 -30.57 -27.93 12.22
C LEU A 101 -30.10 -27.80 10.77
N VAL A 102 -29.94 -26.57 10.30
CA VAL A 102 -29.55 -26.27 8.91
C VAL A 102 -28.23 -25.52 8.94
N PHE A 103 -27.20 -26.10 8.32
CA PHE A 103 -25.86 -25.54 8.22
C PHE A 103 -25.61 -25.10 6.78
N HIS A 104 -25.21 -23.85 6.58
CA HIS A 104 -24.98 -23.34 5.23
C HIS A 104 -24.01 -22.15 5.25
N SER A 105 -23.51 -21.75 4.08
CA SER A 105 -22.67 -20.56 3.90
C SER A 105 -23.46 -19.37 3.36
N PHE A 106 -23.07 -18.16 3.77
CA PHE A 106 -23.52 -16.92 3.15
C PHE A 106 -22.83 -16.70 1.79
N GLY A 107 -23.56 -16.17 0.81
CA GLY A 107 -23.03 -15.72 -0.48
C GLY A 107 -22.93 -16.78 -1.58
N GLY A 108 -23.11 -18.07 -1.25
CA GLY A 108 -23.05 -19.16 -2.24
C GLY A 108 -24.38 -19.47 -2.93
N GLY A 109 -24.33 -20.10 -4.11
CA GLY A 109 -25.51 -20.53 -4.86
C GLY A 109 -26.27 -21.66 -4.16
N THR A 110 -25.56 -22.73 -3.77
CA THR A 110 -26.08 -23.78 -2.87
C THR A 110 -26.35 -23.21 -1.48
N GLY A 111 -25.34 -22.58 -0.87
CA GLY A 111 -25.37 -22.16 0.53
C GLY A 111 -26.48 -21.16 0.86
N SER A 112 -26.70 -20.13 0.05
CA SER A 112 -27.76 -19.14 0.30
C SER A 112 -29.01 -19.41 -0.55
N GLY A 113 -28.85 -19.62 -1.87
CA GLY A 113 -29.98 -19.79 -2.79
C GLY A 113 -30.84 -21.02 -2.50
N PHE A 114 -30.21 -22.20 -2.49
CA PHE A 114 -30.93 -23.46 -2.24
C PHE A 114 -31.44 -23.55 -0.81
N THR A 115 -30.65 -23.11 0.18
CA THR A 115 -31.09 -23.10 1.59
C THR A 115 -32.34 -22.25 1.81
N SER A 116 -32.43 -21.06 1.20
CA SER A 116 -33.65 -20.23 1.29
C SER A 116 -34.86 -20.94 0.70
N LEU A 117 -34.71 -21.65 -0.42
CA LEU A 117 -35.78 -22.46 -1.02
C LEU A 117 -36.18 -23.63 -0.10
N LEU A 118 -35.20 -24.31 0.49
CA LEU A 118 -35.42 -25.42 1.41
C LEU A 118 -36.16 -24.96 2.66
N MET A 119 -35.82 -23.81 3.22
CA MET A 119 -36.45 -23.25 4.41
C MET A 119 -37.91 -22.85 4.16
N GLU A 120 -38.23 -22.33 2.98
CA GLU A 120 -39.61 -22.06 2.55
C GLU A 120 -40.43 -23.36 2.54
N ARG A 121 -39.90 -24.41 1.90
CA ARG A 121 -40.60 -25.70 1.78
C ARG A 121 -40.72 -26.45 3.10
N LEU A 122 -39.67 -26.46 3.93
CA LEU A 122 -39.74 -27.04 5.27
C LEU A 122 -40.73 -26.30 6.17
N SER A 123 -40.94 -25.00 5.94
CA SER A 123 -41.95 -24.23 6.67
C SER A 123 -43.37 -24.58 6.27
N VAL A 124 -43.60 -24.91 5.00
CA VAL A 124 -44.88 -25.45 4.51
C VAL A 124 -45.15 -26.84 5.09
N ASP A 125 -44.19 -27.76 5.00
CA ASP A 125 -44.38 -29.16 5.37
C ASP A 125 -44.41 -29.40 6.88
N TYR A 126 -43.57 -28.67 7.63
CA TYR A 126 -43.36 -28.91 9.07
C TYR A 126 -43.75 -27.74 9.97
N GLY A 127 -44.35 -26.68 9.42
CA GLY A 127 -45.05 -25.59 10.13
C GLY A 127 -44.46 -25.20 11.49
N LYS A 128 -44.98 -25.82 12.55
CA LYS A 128 -44.68 -25.52 13.96
C LYS A 128 -43.34 -26.10 14.49
N LYS A 129 -42.59 -26.87 13.70
CA LYS A 129 -41.27 -27.41 14.10
C LYS A 129 -40.20 -26.33 13.99
N SER A 130 -39.32 -26.27 15.00
CA SER A 130 -38.20 -25.34 15.06
C SER A 130 -37.20 -25.60 13.94
N LYS A 131 -36.62 -24.54 13.39
CA LYS A 131 -35.57 -24.61 12.35
C LYS A 131 -34.46 -23.68 12.83
N LEU A 132 -33.36 -24.25 13.31
CA LEU A 132 -32.20 -23.49 13.76
C LEU A 132 -31.18 -23.45 12.63
N GLU A 133 -30.77 -22.24 12.25
CA GLU A 133 -29.86 -21.98 11.15
C GLU A 133 -28.48 -21.61 11.70
N PHE A 134 -27.44 -22.26 11.16
CA PHE A 134 -26.04 -21.96 11.43
C PHE A 134 -25.40 -21.51 10.13
N SER A 135 -25.31 -20.20 9.98
CA SER A 135 -24.77 -19.57 8.78
C SER A 135 -23.29 -19.24 8.97
N ILE A 136 -22.45 -19.80 8.11
CA ILE A 136 -21.02 -19.47 8.07
C ILE A 136 -20.85 -18.23 7.20
N TYR A 137 -20.41 -17.13 7.80
CA TYR A 137 -20.01 -15.94 7.05
C TYR A 137 -18.67 -16.25 6.38
N PRO A 138 -18.59 -16.22 5.03
CA PRO A 138 -17.29 -16.35 4.38
C PRO A 138 -16.42 -15.19 4.88
N ALA A 139 -15.18 -15.48 5.25
CA ALA A 139 -14.21 -14.40 5.43
C ALA A 139 -14.22 -13.55 4.15
N PRO A 140 -14.13 -12.20 4.25
CA PRO A 140 -13.94 -11.40 3.06
C PRO A 140 -12.80 -12.04 2.28
N GLN A 141 -13.05 -12.43 1.03
CA GLN A 141 -11.98 -12.85 0.15
C GLN A 141 -10.99 -11.69 0.18
N VAL A 142 -9.86 -11.88 0.85
CA VAL A 142 -8.68 -11.06 0.60
C VAL A 142 -8.41 -11.36 -0.85
N SER A 143 -8.90 -10.49 -1.72
CA SER A 143 -8.68 -10.59 -3.14
C SER A 143 -7.16 -10.61 -3.27
N THR A 144 -6.61 -11.77 -3.59
CA THR A 144 -5.25 -11.94 -4.10
C THR A 144 -5.15 -11.38 -5.52
N ALA A 145 -5.99 -10.39 -5.88
CA ALA A 145 -5.76 -9.58 -7.06
C ALA A 145 -4.43 -8.89 -6.86
N VAL A 146 -3.51 -9.16 -7.77
CA VAL A 146 -2.21 -8.50 -7.85
C VAL A 146 -2.47 -7.00 -7.88
N ARG A 147 -1.79 -6.28 -6.98
CA ARG A 147 -1.98 -4.86 -6.71
C ARG A 147 -0.88 -4.07 -7.40
N GLU A 148 -0.99 -3.89 -8.71
CA GLU A 148 0.10 -3.29 -9.48
C GLU A 148 0.27 -1.79 -9.19
N CYS A 149 1.52 -1.32 -9.19
CA CYS A 149 1.89 0.08 -9.06
C CYS A 149 2.78 0.47 -10.24
N ILE A 150 2.56 1.66 -10.80
CA ILE A 150 3.42 2.19 -11.87
C ILE A 150 4.30 3.29 -11.28
N SER A 151 5.61 3.16 -11.45
CA SER A 151 6.55 4.21 -11.04
C SER A 151 6.88 5.13 -12.22
N VAL A 152 6.75 6.44 -12.04
CA VAL A 152 7.09 7.44 -13.05
C VAL A 152 8.25 8.29 -12.51
N HIS A 153 9.35 8.34 -13.26
CA HIS A 153 10.58 9.03 -12.89
C HIS A 153 10.77 10.22 -13.81
N VAL A 154 10.70 11.43 -13.28
CA VAL A 154 10.67 12.68 -14.06
C VAL A 154 11.90 13.54 -13.81
N GLY A 155 12.60 13.88 -14.89
CA GLY A 155 13.80 14.71 -14.90
C GLY A 155 15.03 14.02 -14.29
N GLN A 156 16.18 14.67 -14.37
CA GLN A 156 17.47 14.13 -13.90
C GLN A 156 17.40 13.50 -12.48
N ALA A 157 16.87 14.23 -11.50
CA ALA A 157 16.81 13.75 -10.12
C ALA A 157 15.92 12.49 -10.00
N GLY A 158 14.72 12.52 -10.59
CA GLY A 158 13.80 11.39 -10.59
C GLY A 158 14.42 10.17 -11.28
N VAL A 159 15.05 10.34 -12.44
CA VAL A 159 15.69 9.26 -13.20
C VAL A 159 16.85 8.63 -12.42
N GLN A 160 17.71 9.44 -11.81
CA GLN A 160 18.86 8.93 -11.05
C GLN A 160 18.45 8.23 -9.75
N ILE A 161 17.45 8.75 -9.03
CA ILE A 161 16.85 8.06 -7.87
C ILE A 161 16.20 6.76 -8.32
N GLY A 162 15.43 6.80 -9.41
CA GLY A 162 14.79 5.63 -10.00
C GLY A 162 15.79 4.52 -10.33
N ASN A 163 16.92 4.86 -10.95
CA ASN A 163 17.98 3.89 -11.26
C ASN A 163 18.51 3.18 -10.00
N ALA A 164 18.76 3.93 -8.92
CA ALA A 164 19.18 3.36 -7.63
C ALA A 164 18.07 2.52 -6.97
N CYS A 165 16.81 2.95 -7.05
CA CYS A 165 15.66 2.20 -6.53
C CYS A 165 15.48 0.86 -7.25
N TRP A 166 15.53 0.84 -8.59
CA TRP A 166 15.36 -0.39 -9.37
C TRP A 166 16.56 -1.33 -9.25
N GLU A 167 17.79 -0.81 -9.12
CA GLU A 167 18.96 -1.63 -8.74
C GLU A 167 18.68 -2.37 -7.42
N LEU A 168 18.21 -1.65 -6.40
CA LEU A 168 17.90 -2.23 -5.10
C LEU A 168 16.73 -3.23 -5.17
N TYR A 169 15.66 -2.93 -5.89
CA TYR A 169 14.54 -3.86 -6.07
C TYR A 169 14.98 -5.15 -6.75
N CYS A 170 15.84 -5.07 -7.77
CA CYS A 170 16.36 -6.26 -8.42
C CYS A 170 17.17 -7.12 -7.44
N LEU A 171 18.01 -6.49 -6.61
CA LEU A 171 18.80 -7.20 -5.59
C LEU A 171 17.93 -7.84 -4.51
N GLU A 172 16.88 -7.16 -4.06
CA GLU A 172 15.96 -7.68 -3.05
C GLU A 172 15.14 -8.88 -3.56
N HIS A 173 14.74 -8.87 -4.83
CA HIS A 173 13.96 -9.95 -5.44
C HIS A 173 14.83 -11.00 -6.16
N GLY A 174 16.16 -10.86 -6.18
CA GLY A 174 17.06 -11.79 -6.87
C GLY A 174 16.95 -11.76 -8.39
N ILE A 175 16.47 -10.66 -8.96
CA ILE A 175 16.37 -10.43 -10.41
C ILE A 175 17.73 -9.96 -10.92
N GLN A 176 18.21 -10.62 -11.97
CA GLN A 176 19.47 -10.28 -12.62
C GLN A 176 19.31 -9.02 -13.51
N PRO A 177 20.39 -8.31 -13.86
CA PRO A 177 20.32 -7.11 -14.70
C PRO A 177 19.72 -7.33 -16.11
N ASP A 178 19.66 -8.57 -16.59
CA ASP A 178 18.99 -8.97 -17.84
C ASP A 178 17.49 -9.23 -17.68
N GLY A 179 16.97 -9.14 -16.46
CA GLY A 179 15.59 -9.40 -16.06
C GLY A 179 15.27 -10.88 -15.81
N GLN A 180 16.25 -11.77 -15.84
CA GLN A 180 16.04 -13.19 -15.51
C GLN A 180 16.03 -13.39 -13.99
N MET A 181 15.18 -14.31 -13.53
CA MET A 181 15.10 -14.70 -12.11
C MET A 181 15.32 -16.21 -11.99
N PRO A 182 16.56 -16.68 -11.71
CA PRO A 182 16.87 -18.10 -11.64
C PRO A 182 16.14 -18.86 -10.51
N SER A 183 15.68 -18.12 -9.49
CA SER A 183 14.96 -18.65 -8.32
C SER A 183 13.48 -18.93 -8.59
N ASP A 184 12.90 -18.35 -9.65
CA ASP A 184 11.51 -18.58 -9.99
C ASP A 184 11.36 -19.91 -10.74
N LYS A 185 10.85 -20.92 -10.03
CA LYS A 185 10.53 -22.25 -10.59
C LYS A 185 9.10 -22.33 -11.10
N THR A 186 8.34 -21.24 -11.04
CA THR A 186 6.90 -21.17 -11.28
C THR A 186 6.59 -20.25 -12.44
N ARG A 187 7.07 -20.63 -13.63
CA ARG A 187 6.55 -20.10 -14.91
C ARG A 187 5.02 -20.15 -14.90
N GLY A 188 4.37 -18.99 -14.78
CA GLY A 188 2.94 -18.82 -15.02
C GLY A 188 1.97 -19.10 -13.87
N GLY A 189 2.34 -18.89 -12.59
CA GLY A 189 1.31 -18.89 -11.53
C GLY A 189 1.77 -19.08 -10.09
N GLY A 190 2.96 -18.57 -9.71
CA GLY A 190 3.36 -18.44 -8.32
C GLY A 190 2.80 -17.15 -7.71
N ASP A 191 2.36 -17.20 -6.46
CA ASP A 191 1.76 -16.11 -5.69
C ASP A 191 2.80 -15.04 -5.30
N ASP A 192 3.37 -14.40 -6.31
CA ASP A 192 4.57 -13.59 -6.17
C ASP A 192 4.22 -12.12 -5.97
N SER A 193 4.25 -11.69 -4.70
CA SER A 193 4.07 -10.30 -4.25
C SER A 193 4.92 -9.25 -4.98
N PHE A 194 5.95 -9.64 -5.74
CA PHE A 194 6.76 -8.73 -6.56
C PHE A 194 6.15 -8.39 -7.94
N ASN A 195 5.15 -9.14 -8.40
CA ASN A 195 4.40 -8.83 -9.63
C ASN A 195 3.66 -7.48 -9.57
N THR A 196 3.57 -6.89 -8.38
CA THR A 196 3.09 -5.53 -8.16
C THR A 196 3.97 -4.49 -8.87
N PHE A 197 5.29 -4.69 -8.93
CA PHE A 197 6.26 -3.78 -9.55
C PHE A 197 6.86 -4.30 -10.86
N PHE A 198 6.79 -5.60 -11.13
CA PHE A 198 7.31 -6.23 -12.34
C PHE A 198 6.20 -6.85 -13.18
N SER A 199 6.36 -6.86 -14.50
CA SER A 199 5.58 -7.67 -15.43
C SER A 199 6.42 -8.83 -15.95
N GLU A 200 5.85 -10.03 -15.98
CA GLU A 200 6.51 -11.21 -16.55
C GLU A 200 6.23 -11.29 -18.06
N THR A 201 7.27 -11.45 -18.85
CA THR A 201 7.15 -11.76 -20.28
C THR A 201 7.18 -13.28 -20.51
N GLY A 202 6.61 -13.76 -21.62
CA GLY A 202 6.62 -15.21 -21.94
C GLY A 202 8.01 -15.86 -22.04
N ALA A 203 9.09 -15.07 -22.08
CA ALA A 203 10.48 -15.54 -22.04
C ALA A 203 11.01 -15.76 -20.60
N GLY A 204 10.21 -15.51 -19.55
CA GLY A 204 10.63 -15.54 -18.15
C GLY A 204 11.42 -14.30 -17.72
N LYS A 205 11.39 -13.24 -18.54
CA LYS A 205 12.03 -11.95 -18.22
C LYS A 205 11.04 -11.06 -17.48
N HIS A 206 11.48 -10.54 -16.34
CA HIS A 206 10.76 -9.60 -15.50
C HIS A 206 11.12 -8.17 -15.92
N VAL A 207 10.11 -7.39 -16.31
CA VAL A 207 10.26 -6.02 -16.78
C VAL A 207 9.64 -5.07 -15.76
N PRO A 208 10.35 -4.04 -15.28
CA PRO A 208 9.80 -3.03 -14.39
C PRO A 208 8.56 -2.33 -14.96
N ARG A 209 7.56 -2.10 -14.11
CA ARG A 209 6.42 -1.20 -14.37
C ARG A 209 6.84 0.25 -14.12
N ALA A 210 7.82 0.71 -14.89
CA ALA A 210 8.42 2.02 -14.76
C ALA A 210 8.31 2.82 -16.06
N VAL A 211 8.20 4.14 -15.95
CA VAL A 211 8.38 5.08 -17.05
C VAL A 211 9.42 6.10 -16.62
N PHE A 212 10.44 6.31 -17.45
CA PHE A 212 11.45 7.34 -17.24
C PHE A 212 11.24 8.42 -18.29
N VAL A 213 11.14 9.66 -17.83
CA VAL A 213 10.88 10.81 -18.68
C VAL A 213 11.88 11.90 -18.36
N ASP A 214 12.57 12.38 -19.38
CA ASP A 214 13.36 13.60 -19.29
C ASP A 214 13.25 14.37 -20.61
N LEU A 215 13.30 15.70 -20.52
CA LEU A 215 13.26 16.57 -21.70
C LEU A 215 14.63 16.62 -22.40
N GLU A 216 15.69 16.19 -21.71
CA GLU A 216 17.03 15.99 -22.26
C GLU A 216 17.40 14.49 -22.31
N PRO A 217 18.13 14.02 -23.33
CA PRO A 217 18.50 12.60 -23.44
C PRO A 217 19.60 12.14 -22.48
N THR A 218 20.47 13.04 -21.99
CA THR A 218 21.76 12.69 -21.34
C THR A 218 21.62 11.66 -20.22
N VAL A 219 20.72 11.90 -19.26
CA VAL A 219 20.58 11.04 -18.07
C VAL A 219 19.91 9.70 -18.41
N ILE A 220 18.97 9.70 -19.34
CA ILE A 220 18.29 8.47 -19.77
C ILE A 220 19.21 7.62 -20.66
N ASP A 221 20.10 8.23 -21.44
CA ASP A 221 21.10 7.51 -22.23
C ASP A 221 22.11 6.76 -21.34
N GLU A 222 22.40 7.26 -20.14
CA GLU A 222 23.13 6.49 -19.12
C GLU A 222 22.37 5.23 -18.69
N VAL A 223 21.05 5.30 -18.54
CA VAL A 223 20.21 4.11 -18.24
C VAL A 223 20.20 3.13 -19.42
N ARG A 224 20.15 3.65 -20.66
CA ARG A 224 20.18 2.84 -21.90
C ARG A 224 21.53 2.14 -22.13
N THR A 225 22.62 2.66 -21.57
CA THR A 225 23.98 2.12 -21.76
C THR A 225 24.56 1.47 -20.51
N GLY A 226 23.94 1.67 -19.35
CA GLY A 226 24.37 1.15 -18.06
C GLY A 226 24.13 -0.34 -17.85
N THR A 227 24.40 -0.80 -16.63
CA THR A 227 24.31 -2.22 -16.23
C THR A 227 22.91 -2.81 -16.48
N TYR A 228 21.86 -2.04 -16.20
CA TYR A 228 20.45 -2.45 -16.31
C TYR A 228 19.82 -2.09 -17.66
N ARG A 229 20.63 -1.84 -18.71
CA ARG A 229 20.13 -1.49 -20.06
C ARG A 229 19.14 -2.50 -20.66
N GLN A 230 19.23 -3.77 -20.25
CA GLN A 230 18.34 -4.83 -20.74
C GLN A 230 17.09 -4.97 -19.88
N LEU A 231 17.02 -4.38 -18.70
CA LEU A 231 15.91 -4.57 -17.77
C LEU A 231 14.64 -3.85 -18.25
N PHE A 232 14.76 -2.57 -18.62
CA PHE A 232 13.64 -1.72 -19.03
C PHE A 232 13.23 -1.96 -20.48
N HIS A 233 11.95 -1.76 -20.78
CA HIS A 233 11.49 -1.73 -22.15
C HIS A 233 11.93 -0.41 -22.81
N PRO A 234 12.54 -0.40 -24.02
CA PRO A 234 13.05 0.84 -24.63
C PRO A 234 12.00 1.94 -24.79
N GLU A 235 10.74 1.55 -24.98
CA GLU A 235 9.62 2.49 -25.10
C GLU A 235 9.19 3.15 -23.77
N GLN A 236 9.66 2.64 -22.63
CA GLN A 236 9.45 3.25 -21.31
C GLN A 236 10.49 4.35 -21.02
N LEU A 237 11.54 4.46 -21.83
CA LEU A 237 12.63 5.43 -21.68
C LEU A 237 12.41 6.59 -22.67
N ILE A 238 11.69 7.61 -22.23
CA ILE A 238 11.19 8.71 -23.06
C ILE A 238 12.09 9.93 -22.89
N THR A 239 12.64 10.41 -24.00
CA THR A 239 13.58 11.54 -24.02
C THR A 239 13.10 12.61 -24.97
N GLY A 240 13.11 13.87 -24.52
CA GLY A 240 12.99 15.04 -25.38
C GLY A 240 14.28 15.37 -26.13
N LYS A 241 14.31 16.54 -26.77
CA LYS A 241 15.49 17.08 -27.47
C LYS A 241 16.06 18.32 -26.81
N GLU A 242 15.23 19.08 -26.12
CA GLU A 242 15.57 20.34 -25.49
C GLU A 242 15.18 20.26 -24.02
N ASP A 243 16.05 20.73 -23.14
CA ASP A 243 15.79 20.74 -21.71
C ASP A 243 14.86 21.91 -21.30
N ALA A 244 14.35 21.82 -20.07
CA ALA A 244 13.61 22.91 -19.45
C ALA A 244 14.52 24.02 -18.89
N ALA A 245 15.86 23.87 -18.92
CA ALA A 245 16.84 24.87 -18.48
C ALA A 245 16.54 25.47 -17.09
N ASN A 246 16.11 24.64 -16.13
CA ASN A 246 15.67 25.05 -14.78
C ASN A 246 14.50 26.06 -14.75
N ASN A 247 13.64 26.05 -15.77
CA ASN A 247 12.47 26.90 -15.87
C ASN A 247 11.18 26.07 -15.83
N TYR A 248 10.37 26.27 -14.78
CA TYR A 248 9.05 25.64 -14.63
C TYR A 248 8.17 25.84 -15.88
N ALA A 249 8.11 27.06 -16.41
CA ALA A 249 7.23 27.40 -17.52
C ALA A 249 7.59 26.63 -18.79
N ARG A 250 8.88 26.34 -19.03
CA ARG A 250 9.30 25.45 -20.13
C ARG A 250 8.80 24.03 -19.95
N GLY A 251 8.95 23.50 -18.73
CA GLY A 251 8.51 22.16 -18.38
C GLY A 251 6.99 21.99 -18.43
N HIS A 252 6.22 23.04 -18.14
CA HIS A 252 4.76 22.99 -18.04
C HIS A 252 4.03 23.47 -19.32
N TYR A 253 4.45 24.60 -19.89
CA TYR A 253 3.69 25.30 -20.93
C TYR A 253 4.21 25.13 -22.35
N THR A 254 5.53 25.09 -22.57
CA THR A 254 6.12 25.02 -23.91
C THR A 254 6.61 23.62 -24.26
N ILE A 255 7.81 23.25 -23.80
CA ILE A 255 8.46 21.99 -24.16
C ILE A 255 7.70 20.78 -23.61
N GLY A 256 7.18 20.85 -22.39
CA GLY A 256 6.44 19.74 -21.78
C GLY A 256 5.19 19.33 -22.55
N LYS A 257 4.50 20.29 -23.18
CA LYS A 257 3.29 20.01 -23.98
C LYS A 257 3.59 19.22 -25.24
N GLU A 258 4.81 19.27 -25.75
CA GLU A 258 5.18 18.50 -26.95
C GLU A 258 5.31 16.99 -26.66
N ILE A 259 5.68 16.63 -25.42
CA ILE A 259 5.99 15.23 -25.05
C ILE A 259 4.91 14.58 -24.18
N ILE A 260 4.04 15.35 -23.53
CA ILE A 260 3.05 14.84 -22.57
C ILE A 260 2.15 13.74 -23.15
N ASP A 261 1.66 13.91 -24.38
CA ASP A 261 0.79 12.93 -25.03
C ASP A 261 1.50 11.58 -25.26
N VAL A 262 2.79 11.63 -25.59
CA VAL A 262 3.61 10.42 -25.75
C VAL A 262 3.78 9.72 -24.41
N VAL A 263 4.05 10.47 -23.34
CA VAL A 263 4.20 9.93 -21.99
C VAL A 263 2.90 9.29 -21.51
N LEU A 264 1.76 9.95 -21.69
CA LEU A 264 0.45 9.43 -21.32
C LEU A 264 0.10 8.15 -22.10
N ASP A 265 0.40 8.08 -23.39
CA ASP A 265 0.21 6.84 -24.19
C ASP A 265 1.05 5.68 -23.63
N ARG A 266 2.29 5.93 -23.21
CA ARG A 266 3.14 4.90 -22.60
C ARG A 266 2.64 4.47 -21.22
N ILE A 267 2.21 5.41 -20.38
CA ILE A 267 1.60 5.10 -19.08
C ILE A 267 0.32 4.29 -19.28
N ARG A 268 -0.51 4.66 -20.26
CA ARG A 268 -1.75 3.94 -20.59
C ARG A 268 -1.49 2.50 -21.00
N LYS A 269 -0.49 2.27 -21.86
CA LYS A 269 -0.07 0.91 -22.24
C LYS A 269 0.35 0.04 -21.04
N LEU A 270 0.99 0.64 -20.02
CA LEU A 270 1.34 -0.08 -18.80
C LEU A 270 0.11 -0.31 -17.91
N ALA A 271 -0.78 0.68 -17.81
CA ALA A 271 -2.03 0.55 -17.07
C ALA A 271 -2.93 -0.55 -17.66
N ASP A 272 -3.00 -0.66 -18.98
CA ASP A 272 -3.76 -1.71 -19.69
C ASP A 272 -3.19 -3.12 -19.45
N GLN A 273 -1.90 -3.22 -19.06
CA GLN A 273 -1.25 -4.48 -18.66
C GLN A 273 -1.45 -4.82 -17.17
N CYS A 274 -2.12 -3.96 -16.40
CA CYS A 274 -2.41 -4.17 -14.99
C CYS A 274 -3.83 -4.71 -14.82
N THR A 275 -4.00 -5.71 -13.96
CA THR A 275 -5.31 -6.27 -13.61
C THR A 275 -6.01 -5.46 -12.51
N GLY A 276 -5.23 -4.82 -11.64
CA GLY A 276 -5.69 -4.10 -10.45
C GLY A 276 -4.76 -2.94 -10.08
N LEU A 277 -4.52 -2.01 -11.01
CA LEU A 277 -3.69 -0.81 -10.78
C LEU A 277 -4.13 -0.06 -9.52
N GLN A 278 -3.26 0.04 -8.52
CA GLN A 278 -3.51 0.82 -7.30
C GLN A 278 -3.31 2.32 -7.56
N GLY A 279 -2.21 2.66 -8.21
CA GLY A 279 -1.77 4.05 -8.30
C GLY A 279 -0.42 4.26 -8.97
N PHE A 280 0.05 5.50 -8.86
CA PHE A 280 1.30 5.98 -9.43
C PHE A 280 2.25 6.42 -8.31
N LEU A 281 3.53 6.07 -8.45
CA LEU A 281 4.62 6.60 -7.64
C LEU A 281 5.44 7.55 -8.49
N VAL A 282 5.39 8.85 -8.23
CA VAL A 282 6.02 9.89 -9.04
C VAL A 282 7.28 10.39 -8.35
N PHE A 283 8.43 10.23 -8.99
CA PHE A 283 9.74 10.65 -8.47
C PHE A 283 10.21 11.88 -9.24
N HIS A 284 10.45 12.98 -8.53
CA HIS A 284 10.83 14.24 -9.18
C HIS A 284 11.58 15.17 -8.21
N SER A 285 12.07 16.30 -8.72
CA SER A 285 12.67 17.37 -7.92
C SER A 285 11.83 18.63 -8.00
N PHE A 286 11.70 19.36 -6.91
CA PHE A 286 11.08 20.70 -6.91
C PHE A 286 11.94 21.75 -7.64
N GLY A 287 13.26 21.62 -7.59
CA GLY A 287 14.18 22.63 -8.12
C GLY A 287 14.34 22.64 -9.65
N GLY A 288 14.27 21.48 -10.31
CA GLY A 288 14.53 21.37 -11.76
C GLY A 288 13.32 21.77 -12.61
N GLY A 289 13.53 22.32 -13.80
CA GLY A 289 12.44 22.76 -14.69
C GLY A 289 11.56 21.60 -15.20
N THR A 290 12.17 20.46 -15.55
CA THR A 290 11.45 19.23 -15.91
C THR A 290 10.78 18.62 -14.68
N GLY A 291 11.54 18.45 -13.58
CA GLY A 291 11.04 17.83 -12.36
C GLY A 291 9.90 18.60 -11.69
N SER A 292 9.82 19.91 -11.88
CA SER A 292 8.72 20.74 -11.40
C SER A 292 7.61 20.84 -12.46
N GLY A 293 7.86 21.59 -13.54
CA GLY A 293 6.85 21.94 -14.54
C GLY A 293 6.22 20.75 -15.25
N PHE A 294 7.03 19.78 -15.70
CA PHE A 294 6.49 18.61 -16.40
C PHE A 294 5.74 17.69 -15.43
N THR A 295 6.20 17.58 -14.17
CA THR A 295 5.49 16.82 -13.14
C THR A 295 4.13 17.41 -12.84
N SER A 296 4.02 18.73 -12.66
CA SER A 296 2.74 19.42 -12.49
C SER A 296 1.78 19.13 -13.63
N LEU A 297 2.25 19.28 -14.88
CA LEU A 297 1.46 18.97 -16.07
C LEU A 297 1.03 17.50 -16.11
N LEU A 298 1.93 16.59 -15.74
CA LEU A 298 1.63 15.16 -15.71
C LEU A 298 0.59 14.82 -14.63
N MET A 299 0.69 15.40 -13.45
CA MET A 299 -0.22 15.16 -12.32
C MET A 299 -1.65 15.64 -12.62
N GLU A 300 -1.80 16.79 -13.28
CA GLU A 300 -3.09 17.26 -13.80
C GLU A 300 -3.71 16.23 -14.75
N ARG A 301 -2.94 15.76 -15.73
CA ARG A 301 -3.42 14.81 -16.74
C ARG A 301 -3.73 13.44 -16.16
N LEU A 302 -2.90 12.94 -15.24
CA LEU A 302 -3.15 11.70 -14.52
C LEU A 302 -4.41 11.80 -13.65
N SER A 303 -4.70 12.96 -13.07
CA SER A 303 -5.93 13.17 -12.30
C SER A 303 -7.18 13.17 -13.18
N VAL A 304 -7.08 13.68 -14.42
CA VAL A 304 -8.17 13.62 -15.40
C VAL A 304 -8.42 12.18 -15.87
N ASP A 305 -7.37 11.46 -16.29
CA ASP A 305 -7.50 10.12 -16.86
C ASP A 305 -7.73 9.03 -15.79
N TYR A 306 -7.14 9.18 -14.60
CA TYR A 306 -7.09 8.19 -13.53
C TYR A 306 -7.51 8.76 -12.16
N GLY A 307 -8.53 9.61 -12.11
CA GLY A 307 -8.93 10.36 -10.89
C GLY A 307 -9.23 9.53 -9.63
N LYS A 308 -9.56 8.23 -9.74
CA LYS A 308 -9.79 7.34 -8.58
C LYS A 308 -8.53 6.63 -8.08
N LYS A 309 -7.40 6.76 -8.77
CA LYS A 309 -6.15 6.06 -8.46
C LYS A 309 -5.26 6.94 -7.58
N SER A 310 -4.63 6.33 -6.59
CA SER A 310 -3.75 7.05 -5.67
C SER A 310 -2.49 7.52 -6.39
N LYS A 311 -2.01 8.72 -6.08
CA LYS A 311 -0.77 9.29 -6.62
C LYS A 311 0.10 9.70 -5.44
N LEU A 312 1.24 9.02 -5.29
CA LEU A 312 2.23 9.34 -4.27
C LEU A 312 3.44 9.99 -4.93
N GLU A 313 3.99 11.00 -4.29
CA GLU A 313 5.17 11.72 -4.76
C GLU A 313 6.38 11.45 -3.87
N PHE A 314 7.55 11.35 -4.49
CA PHE A 314 8.84 11.42 -3.84
C PHE A 314 9.55 12.65 -4.39
N SER A 315 9.46 13.74 -3.63
CA SER A 315 9.84 15.07 -4.10
C SER A 315 11.14 15.51 -3.44
N VAL A 316 12.17 15.71 -4.25
CA VAL A 316 13.47 16.20 -3.77
C VAL A 316 13.37 17.70 -3.49
N TYR A 317 13.51 18.05 -2.21
CA TYR A 317 13.52 19.43 -1.71
C TYR A 317 14.89 20.08 -1.95
N PRO A 318 14.90 21.34 -2.46
CA PRO A 318 16.13 22.02 -2.84
C PRO A 318 16.96 22.46 -1.62
N ALA A 319 18.26 22.22 -1.68
CA ALA A 319 19.21 22.54 -0.62
C ALA A 319 20.27 23.53 -1.11
N PRO A 320 20.55 24.65 -0.40
CA PRO A 320 21.50 25.66 -0.86
C PRO A 320 22.92 25.15 -1.16
N GLN A 321 23.43 24.15 -0.43
CA GLN A 321 24.79 23.66 -0.67
C GLN A 321 24.91 22.75 -1.90
N VAL A 322 23.79 22.18 -2.36
CA VAL A 322 23.74 21.20 -3.47
C VAL A 322 22.93 21.75 -4.67
N SER A 323 22.33 22.93 -4.50
CA SER A 323 21.54 23.65 -5.49
C SER A 323 22.42 24.06 -6.67
N THR A 324 21.93 23.77 -7.88
CA THR A 324 22.63 24.16 -9.12
C THR A 324 21.94 25.33 -9.81
N ALA A 325 20.74 25.71 -9.37
CA ALA A 325 19.95 26.77 -9.97
C ALA A 325 19.47 27.81 -8.94
N VAL A 326 19.64 29.09 -9.29
CA VAL A 326 19.23 30.23 -8.44
C VAL A 326 17.70 30.33 -8.35
N VAL A 327 16.98 29.86 -9.37
CA VAL A 327 15.52 29.98 -9.49
C VAL A 327 14.75 28.78 -8.90
N GLU A 328 15.43 27.87 -8.21
CA GLU A 328 14.78 26.70 -7.56
C GLU A 328 13.60 27.08 -6.63
N PRO A 329 13.64 28.19 -5.86
CA PRO A 329 12.49 28.58 -5.05
C PRO A 329 11.24 28.90 -5.89
N TYR A 330 11.38 29.49 -7.08
CA TYR A 330 10.24 29.73 -7.97
C TYR A 330 9.65 28.42 -8.48
N ASN A 331 10.49 27.53 -8.98
CA ASN A 331 10.04 26.23 -9.48
C ASN A 331 9.33 25.41 -8.40
N SER A 332 9.83 25.48 -7.17
CA SER A 332 9.27 24.74 -6.05
C SER A 332 7.89 25.23 -5.65
N ILE A 333 7.70 26.55 -5.49
CA ILE A 333 6.38 27.13 -5.16
C ILE A 333 5.35 26.83 -6.25
N LEU A 334 5.71 27.04 -7.52
CA LEU A 334 4.82 26.78 -8.64
C LEU A 334 4.46 25.30 -8.77
N CYS A 335 5.43 24.41 -8.56
CA CYS A 335 5.19 22.97 -8.54
C CYS A 335 4.23 22.60 -7.42
N THR A 336 4.51 23.02 -6.18
CA THR A 336 3.69 22.66 -5.04
C THR A 336 2.27 23.17 -5.20
N HIS A 337 2.07 24.42 -5.61
CA HIS A 337 0.75 24.99 -5.85
C HIS A 337 -0.09 24.14 -6.82
N THR A 338 0.50 23.77 -7.97
CA THR A 338 -0.22 23.03 -9.01
C THR A 338 -0.40 21.54 -8.69
N THR A 339 0.51 20.92 -7.95
CA THR A 339 0.38 19.50 -7.57
C THR A 339 -0.44 19.28 -6.30
N LEU A 340 -0.69 20.31 -5.48
CA LEU A 340 -1.37 20.18 -4.18
C LEU A 340 -2.77 19.57 -4.29
N GLU A 341 -3.53 19.88 -5.33
CA GLU A 341 -4.87 19.31 -5.52
C GLU A 341 -4.86 17.91 -6.17
N HIS A 342 -3.71 17.50 -6.69
CA HIS A 342 -3.56 16.29 -7.49
C HIS A 342 -2.77 15.20 -6.78
N SER A 343 -1.99 15.52 -5.76
CA SER A 343 -1.23 14.54 -4.98
C SER A 343 -2.05 14.03 -3.79
N ASP A 344 -2.02 12.72 -3.54
CA ASP A 344 -2.67 12.15 -2.36
C ASP A 344 -1.72 12.16 -1.14
N CYS A 345 -0.42 12.06 -1.36
CA CYS A 345 0.62 12.11 -0.33
C CYS A 345 2.02 12.27 -0.96
N ALA A 346 2.78 13.24 -0.46
CA ALA A 346 4.08 13.61 -1.00
C ALA A 346 5.19 13.50 0.06
N PHE A 347 6.11 12.56 -0.16
CA PHE A 347 7.28 12.38 0.69
C PHE A 347 8.38 13.36 0.28
N MET A 348 8.62 14.35 1.14
CA MET A 348 9.68 15.31 0.93
C MET A 348 11.04 14.74 1.33
N VAL A 349 12.03 14.96 0.48
CA VAL A 349 13.39 14.46 0.65
C VAL A 349 14.37 15.61 0.49
N ASP A 350 14.93 16.11 1.60
CA ASP A 350 15.86 17.22 1.64
C ASP A 350 17.30 16.75 1.37
N ASN A 351 17.87 17.25 0.28
CA ASN A 351 19.26 16.96 -0.09
C ASN A 351 20.24 17.38 1.01
N GLU A 352 19.96 18.45 1.77
CA GLU A 352 20.85 18.92 2.84
C GLU A 352 20.85 17.94 4.02
N ALA A 353 19.66 17.46 4.40
CA ALA A 353 19.51 16.50 5.49
C ALA A 353 20.24 15.18 5.18
N ILE A 354 20.07 14.68 3.95
CA ILE A 354 20.75 13.44 3.50
C ILE A 354 22.25 13.65 3.42
N TYR A 355 22.71 14.80 2.92
CA TYR A 355 24.13 15.12 2.87
C TYR A 355 24.76 15.10 4.26
N ASP A 356 24.09 15.70 5.25
CA ASP A 356 24.54 15.70 6.64
C ASP A 356 24.53 14.30 7.27
N ILE A 357 23.53 13.47 6.97
CA ILE A 357 23.47 12.08 7.41
C ILE A 357 24.63 11.27 6.80
N CYS A 358 24.88 11.38 5.51
CA CYS A 358 26.00 10.71 4.84
C CYS A 358 27.35 11.14 5.45
N ARG A 359 27.52 12.42 5.73
CA ARG A 359 28.77 12.93 6.30
C ARG A 359 28.98 12.50 7.74
N ARG A 360 27.93 12.52 8.56
CA ARG A 360 28.02 12.24 10.01
C ARG A 360 28.02 10.75 10.31
N ASN A 361 27.15 9.98 9.66
CA ASN A 361 26.90 8.59 10.01
C ASN A 361 27.71 7.61 9.14
N LEU A 362 27.98 7.97 7.88
CA LEU A 362 28.74 7.15 6.94
C LEU A 362 30.22 7.57 6.82
N ASP A 363 30.63 8.63 7.52
CA ASP A 363 31.99 9.20 7.50
C ASP A 363 32.47 9.62 6.10
N ILE A 364 31.55 10.00 5.21
CA ILE A 364 31.88 10.46 3.85
C ILE A 364 32.10 11.97 3.88
N GLU A 365 33.34 12.44 3.67
CA GLU A 365 33.65 13.88 3.73
C GLU A 365 32.88 14.72 2.69
N ARG A 366 32.72 14.18 1.47
CA ARG A 366 32.04 14.83 0.34
C ARG A 366 31.10 13.84 -0.37
N PRO A 367 29.87 13.65 0.14
CA PRO A 367 28.86 12.80 -0.49
C PRO A 367 28.58 13.23 -1.94
N SER A 368 28.60 12.26 -2.85
CA SER A 368 28.16 12.43 -4.24
C SER A 368 26.66 12.12 -4.39
N TYR A 369 26.05 12.47 -5.53
CA TYR A 369 24.66 12.08 -5.83
C TYR A 369 24.45 10.56 -5.79
N THR A 370 25.46 9.75 -6.13
CA THR A 370 25.37 8.30 -5.99
C THR A 370 25.19 7.86 -4.53
N ASN A 371 25.90 8.51 -3.59
CA ASN A 371 25.77 8.20 -2.15
C ASN A 371 24.39 8.64 -1.63
N LEU A 372 23.95 9.86 -2.00
CA LEU A 372 22.64 10.40 -1.64
C LEU A 372 21.51 9.49 -2.17
N ASN A 373 21.54 9.16 -3.46
CA ASN A 373 20.52 8.35 -4.12
C ASN A 373 20.46 6.93 -3.57
N ARG A 374 21.59 6.34 -3.16
CA ARG A 374 21.60 5.03 -2.48
C ARG A 374 20.91 5.09 -1.11
N LEU A 375 21.10 6.15 -0.34
CA LEU A 375 20.38 6.33 0.92
C LEU A 375 18.88 6.55 0.66
N ILE A 376 18.51 7.39 -0.31
CA ILE A 376 17.11 7.59 -0.72
C ILE A 376 16.49 6.25 -1.14
N SER A 377 17.18 5.45 -1.95
CA SER A 377 16.67 4.17 -2.45
C SER A 377 16.33 3.19 -1.32
N GLN A 378 17.08 3.18 -0.22
CA GLN A 378 16.80 2.35 0.96
C GLN A 378 15.52 2.75 1.69
N ILE A 379 15.22 4.04 1.67
CA ILE A 379 14.05 4.62 2.32
C ILE A 379 12.83 4.35 1.47
N VAL A 380 12.91 4.65 0.17
CA VAL A 380 11.87 4.31 -0.81
C VAL A 380 11.60 2.80 -0.79
N SER A 381 12.64 1.98 -0.68
CA SER A 381 12.50 0.53 -0.54
C SER A 381 11.75 0.14 0.74
N SER A 382 12.03 0.79 1.87
CA SER A 382 11.31 0.55 3.12
C SER A 382 9.84 0.97 3.07
N ILE A 383 9.53 2.08 2.38
CA ILE A 383 8.17 2.59 2.21
C ILE A 383 7.37 1.66 1.29
N THR A 384 7.97 1.22 0.18
CA THR A 384 7.31 0.33 -0.80
C THR A 384 7.40 -1.16 -0.44
N ALA A 385 8.11 -1.53 0.63
CA ALA A 385 8.31 -2.93 1.03
C ALA A 385 6.98 -3.63 1.34
N SER A 386 5.99 -2.92 1.89
CA SER A 386 4.65 -3.48 2.16
C SER A 386 3.86 -3.82 0.90
N LEU A 387 4.24 -3.25 -0.25
CA LEU A 387 3.60 -3.50 -1.54
C LEU A 387 4.31 -4.62 -2.32
N ARG A 388 5.59 -4.86 -2.02
CA ARG A 388 6.47 -5.80 -2.76
C ARG A 388 6.66 -7.14 -2.07
N PHE A 389 6.42 -7.18 -0.77
CA PHE A 389 6.58 -8.38 0.05
C PHE A 389 5.33 -8.61 0.88
N ASP A 390 5.04 -9.89 1.11
CA ASP A 390 4.08 -10.24 2.13
C ASP A 390 4.65 -10.00 3.53
N GLY A 391 3.87 -9.36 4.39
CA GLY A 391 4.22 -8.95 5.73
C GLY A 391 3.06 -9.18 6.70
N ALA A 392 3.36 -9.13 8.00
CA ALA A 392 2.34 -9.36 9.03
C ALA A 392 1.29 -8.23 9.09
N LEU A 393 1.64 -7.04 8.62
CA LEU A 393 0.74 -5.90 8.45
C LEU A 393 1.16 -5.15 7.18
N ASN A 394 0.47 -5.43 6.06
CA ASN A 394 0.72 -4.79 4.78
C ASN A 394 -0.09 -3.49 4.70
N VAL A 395 0.59 -2.38 4.39
CA VAL A 395 -0.01 -1.08 4.16
C VAL A 395 -0.14 -0.87 2.65
N ASP A 396 -1.37 -0.73 2.16
CA ASP A 396 -1.68 -0.36 0.77
C ASP A 396 -1.44 1.13 0.48
N LEU A 397 -1.36 1.52 -0.80
CA LEU A 397 -1.28 2.93 -1.21
C LEU A 397 -2.39 3.79 -0.61
N THR A 398 -3.64 3.31 -0.66
CA THR A 398 -4.79 4.01 -0.09
C THR A 398 -4.73 4.06 1.44
N GLU A 399 -4.07 3.10 2.07
CA GLU A 399 -3.84 3.12 3.52
C GLU A 399 -2.77 4.13 3.92
N PHE A 400 -1.78 4.46 3.06
CA PHE A 400 -0.86 5.56 3.35
C PHE A 400 -1.63 6.88 3.49
N GLN A 401 -2.54 7.17 2.56
CA GLN A 401 -3.41 8.36 2.64
C GLN A 401 -4.25 8.32 3.92
N THR A 402 -4.98 7.23 4.16
CA THR A 402 -5.89 7.10 5.31
C THR A 402 -5.15 7.18 6.66
N ASN A 403 -3.91 6.70 6.74
CA ASN A 403 -3.14 6.65 7.98
C ASN A 403 -2.29 7.90 8.22
N LEU A 404 -1.78 8.57 7.17
CA LEU A 404 -0.83 9.68 7.30
C LEU A 404 -1.45 11.04 6.99
N VAL A 405 -2.55 11.11 6.24
CA VAL A 405 -3.12 12.36 5.71
C VAL A 405 -4.48 12.62 6.36
N PRO A 406 -4.54 13.35 7.49
CA PRO A 406 -5.79 13.67 8.16
C PRO A 406 -6.62 14.71 7.38
N TYR A 407 -5.94 15.65 6.71
CA TYR A 407 -6.55 16.70 5.90
C TYR A 407 -5.96 16.66 4.49
N PRO A 408 -6.76 16.79 3.42
CA PRO A 408 -6.28 16.66 2.05
C PRO A 408 -5.11 17.58 1.68
N ARG A 409 -5.06 18.82 2.20
CA ARG A 409 -3.95 19.76 1.92
C ARG A 409 -2.67 19.46 2.73
N ILE A 410 -2.80 18.78 3.88
CA ILE A 410 -1.69 18.48 4.79
C ILE A 410 -1.20 17.05 4.52
N HIS A 411 -0.66 16.84 3.33
CA HIS A 411 -0.28 15.51 2.84
C HIS A 411 1.23 15.31 2.69
N PHE A 412 2.04 16.07 3.43
CA PHE A 412 3.51 16.01 3.40
C PHE A 412 4.09 15.32 4.63
N PRO A 413 4.08 13.98 4.71
CA PRO A 413 4.70 13.27 5.82
C PRO A 413 6.24 13.35 5.74
N LEU A 414 6.84 13.54 6.91
CA LEU A 414 8.28 13.45 7.11
C LEU A 414 8.71 11.99 7.16
N ALA A 415 9.72 11.64 6.36
CA ALA A 415 10.37 10.33 6.44
C ALA A 415 11.64 10.40 7.31
N THR A 416 11.87 9.37 8.12
CA THR A 416 13.05 9.20 8.97
C THR A 416 13.50 7.75 8.92
N TYR A 417 14.79 7.49 8.78
CA TYR A 417 15.31 6.13 8.63
C TYR A 417 16.39 5.81 9.66
N ALA A 418 16.29 4.63 10.27
CA ALA A 418 17.29 4.14 11.20
C ALA A 418 17.43 2.61 11.11
N PRO A 419 18.63 2.05 11.32
CA PRO A 419 19.89 2.75 11.56
C PRO A 419 20.59 3.10 10.25
N VAL A 420 21.33 4.21 10.23
CA VAL A 420 22.27 4.55 9.15
C VAL A 420 23.68 4.36 9.68
N VAL A 421 24.36 3.30 9.25
CA VAL A 421 25.68 2.91 9.78
C VAL A 421 26.60 2.53 8.63
N SER A 422 27.86 2.98 8.70
CA SER A 422 28.90 2.62 7.73
C SER A 422 29.26 1.13 7.82
N ALA A 423 29.69 0.56 6.70
CA ALA A 423 30.14 -0.84 6.63
C ALA A 423 31.24 -1.19 7.63
N GLU A 424 32.08 -0.22 8.01
CA GLU A 424 33.18 -0.41 8.97
C GLU A 424 32.70 -0.44 10.44
N LYS A 425 31.70 0.39 10.78
CA LYS A 425 31.20 0.54 12.17
C LYS A 425 30.25 -0.58 12.61
N ALA A 426 29.65 -1.32 11.68
CA ALA A 426 28.59 -2.27 11.98
C ALA A 426 29.01 -3.52 12.79
N TYR A 427 30.31 -3.83 12.90
CA TYR A 427 30.79 -4.98 13.67
C TYR A 427 30.79 -4.74 15.19
N HIS A 428 30.67 -3.49 15.64
CA HIS A 428 30.95 -3.13 17.03
C HIS A 428 29.71 -3.09 17.94
N GLU A 429 28.49 -2.97 17.41
CA GLU A 429 27.28 -2.83 18.23
C GLU A 429 26.10 -3.66 17.73
N GLN A 430 25.46 -4.40 18.63
CA GLN A 430 24.16 -5.01 18.36
C GLN A 430 23.07 -3.96 18.51
N ILE A 431 22.40 -3.68 17.40
CA ILE A 431 21.35 -2.67 17.34
C ILE A 431 20.00 -3.31 17.71
N THR A 432 19.41 -2.87 18.83
CA THR A 432 18.12 -3.38 19.33
C THR A 432 16.92 -2.63 18.70
N VAL A 433 15.71 -3.23 18.77
CA VAL A 433 14.48 -2.58 18.28
C VAL A 433 14.25 -1.25 19.00
N SER A 434 14.41 -1.21 20.33
CA SER A 434 14.22 0.03 21.10
C SER A 434 15.19 1.14 20.68
N GLN A 435 16.45 0.82 20.39
CA GLN A 435 17.43 1.82 19.95
C GLN A 435 17.06 2.42 18.59
N ILE A 436 16.69 1.60 17.60
CA ILE A 436 16.30 2.12 16.28
C ILE A 436 15.00 2.92 16.33
N THR A 437 14.03 2.49 17.14
CA THR A 437 12.79 3.26 17.35
C THR A 437 13.08 4.61 17.99
N ASN A 438 14.01 4.68 18.96
CA ASN A 438 14.43 5.94 19.57
C ASN A 438 15.14 6.85 18.56
N ALA A 439 16.00 6.28 17.72
CA ALA A 439 16.74 7.01 16.70
C ALA A 439 15.81 7.67 15.65
N CYS A 440 14.61 7.12 15.40
CA CYS A 440 13.61 7.75 14.53
C CYS A 440 13.07 9.09 15.06
N PHE A 441 13.13 9.33 16.37
CA PHE A 441 12.69 10.60 16.97
C PHE A 441 13.84 11.58 17.19
N GLU A 442 15.05 11.25 16.71
CA GLU A 442 16.18 12.17 16.74
C GLU A 442 16.17 13.02 15.47
N PRO A 443 16.17 14.37 15.57
CA PRO A 443 16.20 15.26 14.41
C PRO A 443 17.38 15.00 13.46
N ALA A 444 18.46 14.43 14.01
CA ALA A 444 19.67 14.08 13.29
C ALA A 444 19.47 13.04 12.16
N ASN A 445 18.43 12.21 12.23
CA ASN A 445 18.18 11.12 11.27
C ASN A 445 17.03 11.43 10.29
N GLN A 446 16.43 12.62 10.39
CA GLN A 446 15.28 13.01 9.58
C GLN A 446 15.70 13.41 8.18
N LEU A 447 14.84 13.15 7.20
CA LEU A 447 15.12 13.47 5.80
C LEU A 447 14.75 14.89 5.40
N VAL A 448 14.15 15.67 6.28
CA VAL A 448 13.92 17.09 6.07
C VAL A 448 14.44 17.82 7.30
N LYS A 449 15.15 18.93 7.08
CA LYS A 449 15.57 19.79 8.18
C LYS A 449 14.37 20.55 8.75
N CYS A 450 13.80 20.02 9.82
CA CYS A 450 12.88 20.73 10.71
C CYS A 450 13.12 20.25 12.15
N ASP A 451 12.69 21.01 13.14
CA ASP A 451 12.68 20.53 14.53
C ASP A 451 11.26 20.05 14.91
N PRO A 452 11.02 18.73 15.00
CA PRO A 452 9.72 18.19 15.40
C PRO A 452 9.28 18.57 16.80
N ARG A 453 10.19 19.09 17.64
CA ARG A 453 9.89 19.56 19.00
C ARG A 453 9.12 20.87 19.00
N HIS A 454 9.20 21.64 17.91
CA HIS A 454 8.41 22.86 17.72
C HIS A 454 7.04 22.59 17.07
N GLY A 455 6.79 21.34 16.67
CA GLY A 455 5.52 20.94 16.06
C GLY A 455 4.77 19.89 16.87
N LYS A 456 3.61 19.51 16.35
CA LYS A 456 2.80 18.40 16.86
C LYS A 456 2.72 17.31 15.80
N TYR A 457 2.65 16.07 16.25
CA TYR A 457 2.45 14.91 15.40
C TYR A 457 0.95 14.69 15.19
N MET A 458 0.53 14.61 13.93
CA MET A 458 -0.83 14.23 13.54
C MET A 458 -0.94 12.71 13.36
N ALA A 459 0.08 12.11 12.73
CA ALA A 459 0.14 10.69 12.45
C ALA A 459 1.59 10.19 12.48
N CYS A 460 1.80 8.93 12.85
CA CYS A 460 3.09 8.28 12.86
C CYS A 460 2.96 6.81 12.45
N CYS A 461 3.67 6.40 11.41
CA CYS A 461 3.75 5.02 10.95
C CYS A 461 5.20 4.54 11.05
N LEU A 462 5.41 3.41 11.71
CA LEU A 462 6.73 2.77 11.87
C LEU A 462 6.77 1.50 11.02
N LEU A 463 7.56 1.51 9.96
CA LEU A 463 7.73 0.41 9.02
C LEU A 463 9.04 -0.33 9.34
N TYR A 464 8.94 -1.41 10.09
CA TYR A 464 10.07 -2.25 10.47
C TYR A 464 10.39 -3.29 9.39
N ARG A 465 11.68 -3.55 9.18
CA ARG A 465 12.20 -4.61 8.31
C ARG A 465 13.23 -5.47 9.04
N GLY A 466 13.17 -6.79 8.82
CA GLY A 466 14.13 -7.78 9.29
C GLY A 466 13.71 -8.51 10.56
N ASP A 467 14.70 -8.91 11.37
CA ASP A 467 14.48 -9.67 12.61
C ASP A 467 13.90 -8.76 13.71
N VAL A 468 12.59 -8.62 13.71
CA VAL A 468 11.83 -7.72 14.59
C VAL A 468 10.67 -8.48 15.24
N VAL A 469 10.68 -8.54 16.56
CA VAL A 469 9.63 -9.19 17.35
C VAL A 469 8.53 -8.16 17.67
N PRO A 470 7.23 -8.42 17.36
CA PRO A 470 6.15 -7.47 17.61
C PRO A 470 6.03 -7.01 19.06
N LYS A 471 6.36 -7.88 20.03
CA LYS A 471 6.39 -7.55 21.46
C LYS A 471 7.37 -6.43 21.78
N ASP A 472 8.56 -6.46 21.18
CA ASP A 472 9.61 -5.48 21.42
C ASP A 472 9.26 -4.13 20.80
N VAL A 473 8.58 -4.15 19.65
CA VAL A 473 8.04 -2.94 19.01
C VAL A 473 7.01 -2.26 19.91
N ASN A 474 6.06 -3.02 20.45
CA ASN A 474 5.05 -2.49 21.36
C ASN A 474 5.67 -1.90 22.64
N ALA A 475 6.69 -2.56 23.19
CA ALA A 475 7.44 -2.05 24.34
C ALA A 475 8.21 -0.75 24.01
N ALA A 476 8.85 -0.69 22.83
CA ALA A 476 9.54 0.51 22.36
C ALA A 476 8.58 1.69 22.16
N ILE A 477 7.43 1.47 21.51
CA ILE A 477 6.41 2.50 21.31
C ILE A 477 5.83 2.97 22.64
N ALA A 478 5.58 2.05 23.59
CA ALA A 478 5.12 2.43 24.93
C ALA A 478 6.13 3.36 25.62
N SER A 479 7.44 3.09 25.50
CA SER A 479 8.48 3.97 26.03
C SER A 479 8.50 5.34 25.34
N ILE A 480 8.40 5.38 24.00
CA ILE A 480 8.32 6.61 23.21
C ILE A 480 7.15 7.49 23.66
N LYS A 481 5.96 6.90 23.86
CA LYS A 481 4.75 7.62 24.30
C LYS A 481 4.89 8.29 25.67
N THR A 482 5.81 7.83 26.53
CA THR A 482 6.06 8.46 27.83
C THR A 482 6.96 9.69 27.76
N LYS A 483 7.64 9.93 26.62
CA LYS A 483 8.55 11.06 26.46
C LYS A 483 7.76 12.35 26.22
N ARG A 484 7.96 13.34 27.09
CA ARG A 484 7.32 14.67 26.98
C ARG A 484 7.67 15.47 25.72
N SER A 485 8.78 15.11 25.05
CA SER A 485 9.23 15.77 23.81
C SER A 485 8.43 15.37 22.58
N ILE A 486 7.52 14.40 22.68
CA ILE A 486 6.71 13.91 21.57
C ILE A 486 5.28 14.28 21.88
N GLN A 487 4.79 15.33 21.22
CA GLN A 487 3.44 15.85 21.40
C GLN A 487 2.61 15.46 20.19
N PHE A 488 1.48 14.81 20.44
CA PHE A 488 0.46 14.56 19.42
C PHE A 488 -0.60 15.64 19.52
N VAL A 489 -1.30 15.88 18.41
CA VAL A 489 -2.55 16.66 18.41
C VAL A 489 -3.61 16.00 19.30
N ASP A 490 -4.44 16.82 19.93
CA ASP A 490 -5.47 16.41 20.90
C ASP A 490 -6.52 15.44 20.31
N TRP A 491 -6.92 15.66 19.07
CA TRP A 491 -7.89 14.83 18.35
C TRP A 491 -7.30 13.50 17.85
N CYS A 492 -5.99 13.26 17.99
CA CYS A 492 -5.33 11.99 17.62
C CYS A 492 -4.74 11.26 18.84
N PRO A 493 -5.58 10.63 19.69
CA PRO A 493 -5.16 10.07 20.99
C PRO A 493 -4.20 8.88 20.90
N THR A 494 -4.12 8.16 19.77
CA THR A 494 -3.17 7.06 19.56
C THR A 494 -2.71 6.93 18.10
N GLY A 495 -1.82 7.83 17.68
CA GLY A 495 -1.38 7.99 16.28
C GLY A 495 -0.26 7.06 15.78
N PHE A 496 0.00 5.90 16.40
CA PHE A 496 1.06 4.98 15.96
C PHE A 496 0.52 3.80 15.16
N LYS A 497 0.93 3.70 13.90
CA LYS A 497 0.74 2.53 13.03
C LYS A 497 2.06 1.77 12.89
N VAL A 498 1.99 0.45 12.76
CA VAL A 498 3.19 -0.42 12.77
C VAL A 498 3.12 -1.41 11.63
N GLY A 499 4.01 -1.30 10.65
CA GLY A 499 4.24 -2.32 9.64
C GLY A 499 5.45 -3.18 10.02
N ILE A 500 5.39 -4.51 9.84
CA ILE A 500 6.53 -5.41 10.06
C ILE A 500 6.68 -6.33 8.86
N ASN A 501 7.84 -6.22 8.21
CA ASN A 501 8.29 -7.14 7.17
C ASN A 501 9.50 -7.93 7.70
N TYR A 502 9.43 -9.25 7.64
CA TYR A 502 10.48 -10.12 8.20
C TYR A 502 11.72 -10.25 7.31
N GLN A 503 11.66 -9.77 6.06
CA GLN A 503 12.83 -9.75 5.21
C GLN A 503 13.83 -8.68 5.65
N PRO A 504 15.11 -9.04 5.85
CA PRO A 504 16.13 -8.08 6.23
C PRO A 504 16.38 -7.06 5.10
N PRO A 505 16.74 -5.81 5.44
CA PRO A 505 17.14 -4.82 4.44
C PRO A 505 18.32 -5.33 3.61
N THR A 506 18.20 -5.23 2.29
CA THR A 506 19.29 -5.57 1.37
C THR A 506 20.14 -4.33 1.11
N VAL A 507 21.45 -4.49 1.01
CA VAL A 507 22.37 -3.40 0.65
C VAL A 507 22.97 -3.66 -0.72
N VAL A 508 23.17 -2.59 -1.47
CA VAL A 508 23.82 -2.63 -2.79
C VAL A 508 25.29 -3.03 -2.61
N PRO A 509 25.82 -4.01 -3.36
CA PRO A 509 27.24 -4.33 -3.38
C PRO A 509 28.09 -3.09 -3.72
N GLY A 510 29.10 -2.80 -2.90
CA GLY A 510 29.90 -1.57 -3.06
C GLY A 510 29.16 -0.29 -2.64
N GLY A 511 28.06 -0.43 -1.89
CA GLY A 511 27.39 0.67 -1.17
C GLY A 511 28.07 1.01 0.14
N ASP A 512 27.74 2.18 0.67
CA ASP A 512 28.35 2.73 1.89
C ASP A 512 27.69 2.20 3.18
N LEU A 513 26.49 1.63 3.05
CA LEU A 513 25.69 1.13 4.16
C LEU A 513 26.08 -0.31 4.54
N ALA A 514 26.14 -0.54 5.85
CA ALA A 514 26.35 -1.87 6.38
C ALA A 514 25.12 -2.77 6.23
N LYS A 515 25.37 -4.09 6.14
CA LYS A 515 24.31 -5.09 6.30
C LYS A 515 23.83 -5.09 7.74
N VAL A 516 22.56 -4.77 7.95
CA VAL A 516 21.90 -4.77 9.24
C VAL A 516 20.83 -5.85 9.31
N GLN A 517 20.64 -6.45 10.49
CA GLN A 517 19.60 -7.46 10.68
C GLN A 517 18.20 -6.86 10.79
N ARG A 518 18.11 -5.58 11.14
CA ARG A 518 16.86 -4.86 11.34
C ARG A 518 17.02 -3.38 11.02
N ALA A 519 15.96 -2.80 10.46
CA ALA A 519 15.83 -1.36 10.23
C ALA A 519 14.38 -0.92 10.42
N VAL A 520 14.18 0.38 10.52
CA VAL A 520 12.87 1.02 10.63
C VAL A 520 12.85 2.31 9.81
N CYS A 521 11.78 2.47 9.04
CA CYS A 521 11.43 3.72 8.40
C CYS A 521 10.21 4.29 9.10
N MET A 522 10.36 5.45 9.72
CA MET A 522 9.26 6.20 10.31
C MET A 522 8.73 7.19 9.28
N LEU A 523 7.42 7.18 9.08
CA LEU A 523 6.68 8.18 8.32
C LEU A 523 5.79 8.92 9.31
N SER A 524 6.03 10.21 9.49
CA SER A 524 5.30 10.99 10.48
C SER A 524 4.79 12.28 9.86
N ASN A 525 3.49 12.51 9.92
CA ASN A 525 2.93 13.80 9.54
C ASN A 525 3.00 14.72 10.76
N THR A 526 3.80 15.78 10.66
CA THR A 526 4.06 16.74 11.74
C THR A 526 3.96 18.16 11.23
N THR A 527 3.42 19.05 12.05
CA THR A 527 3.31 20.48 11.71
C THR A 527 4.68 21.17 11.60
N ALA A 528 5.75 20.56 12.13
CA ALA A 528 7.11 21.10 12.02
C ALA A 528 7.61 21.22 10.58
N ILE A 529 7.01 20.49 9.62
CA ILE A 529 7.38 20.61 8.21
C ILE A 529 7.06 22.00 7.62
N ALA A 530 6.17 22.77 8.26
CA ALA A 530 5.90 24.16 7.91
C ALA A 530 7.18 25.04 7.95
N GLU A 531 8.17 24.71 8.78
CA GLU A 531 9.46 25.41 8.77
C GLU A 531 10.20 25.28 7.43
N ALA A 532 10.01 24.15 6.71
CA ALA A 532 10.60 23.95 5.39
C ALA A 532 9.92 24.80 4.32
N TRP A 533 8.59 24.96 4.42
CA TRP A 533 7.82 25.85 3.55
C TRP A 533 8.20 27.32 3.79
N ALA A 534 8.21 27.77 5.04
CA ALA A 534 8.59 29.14 5.41
C ALA A 534 9.98 29.56 4.89
N ARG A 535 10.97 28.64 4.91
CA ARG A 535 12.30 28.91 4.33
C ARG A 535 12.26 29.09 2.81
N LEU A 536 11.37 28.38 2.14
CA LEU A 536 11.22 28.44 0.70
C LEU A 536 10.47 29.71 0.29
N ASP A 537 9.37 30.00 0.96
CA ASP A 537 8.55 31.21 0.82
C ASP A 537 9.39 32.47 1.05
N HIS A 538 10.23 32.49 2.09
CA HIS A 538 11.12 33.62 2.33
C HIS A 538 12.09 33.88 1.17
N LYS A 539 12.67 32.84 0.57
CA LYS A 539 13.56 32.99 -0.60
C LYS A 539 12.79 33.44 -1.84
N PHE A 540 11.57 32.91 -2.03
CA PHE A 540 10.68 33.34 -3.10
C PHE A 540 10.39 34.84 -2.98
N ASP A 541 10.00 35.30 -1.79
CA ASP A 541 9.63 36.69 -1.53
C ASP A 541 10.78 37.66 -1.81
N LEU A 542 12.01 37.31 -1.40
CA LEU A 542 13.20 38.10 -1.66
C LEU A 542 13.47 38.30 -3.16
N MET A 543 13.29 37.25 -3.96
CA MET A 543 13.50 37.33 -5.41
C MET A 543 12.34 38.05 -6.11
N TYR A 544 11.10 37.71 -5.75
CA TYR A 544 9.90 38.22 -6.40
C TYR A 544 9.64 39.69 -6.10
N ALA A 545 10.04 40.19 -4.92
CA ALA A 545 10.01 41.61 -4.59
C ALA A 545 10.85 42.47 -5.55
N LYS A 546 11.85 41.88 -6.22
CA LYS A 546 12.67 42.54 -7.25
C LYS A 546 12.31 42.13 -8.68
N ARG A 547 11.30 41.27 -8.85
CA ARG A 547 10.95 40.63 -10.13
C ARG A 547 12.18 40.02 -10.82
N ALA A 548 13.13 39.52 -10.01
CA ALA A 548 14.34 38.89 -10.54
C ALA A 548 13.96 37.62 -11.30
N PHE A 549 14.51 37.40 -12.49
CA PHE A 549 14.27 36.20 -13.33
C PHE A 549 12.84 35.94 -13.81
N VAL A 550 11.82 36.71 -13.39
CA VAL A 550 10.40 36.52 -13.78
C VAL A 550 10.20 36.53 -15.30
N HIS A 551 10.94 37.36 -16.03
CA HIS A 551 10.86 37.46 -17.49
C HIS A 551 11.15 36.14 -18.23
N TRP A 552 11.94 35.23 -17.64
CA TRP A 552 12.18 33.91 -18.22
C TRP A 552 10.93 33.02 -18.20
N TYR A 553 10.07 33.18 -17.19
CA TYR A 553 8.84 32.41 -17.06
C TYR A 553 7.74 32.99 -17.95
N VAL A 554 7.57 34.32 -17.91
CA VAL A 554 6.59 35.02 -18.76
C VAL A 554 6.90 34.86 -20.25
N GLY A 555 8.19 34.85 -20.62
CA GLY A 555 8.63 34.60 -22.00
C GLY A 555 8.28 33.21 -22.54
N GLU A 556 7.95 32.26 -21.65
CA GLU A 556 7.60 30.88 -21.97
C GLU A 556 6.09 30.63 -21.81
N GLY A 557 5.28 31.69 -21.85
CA GLY A 557 3.82 31.60 -21.94
C GLY A 557 3.09 31.43 -20.60
N MET A 558 3.78 31.60 -19.47
CA MET A 558 3.19 31.66 -18.14
C MET A 558 2.72 33.09 -17.83
N GLU A 559 1.57 33.26 -17.17
CA GLU A 559 1.13 34.58 -16.74
C GLU A 559 1.87 35.03 -15.47
N GLU A 560 2.21 36.32 -15.35
CA GLU A 560 2.88 36.83 -14.14
C GLU A 560 1.98 36.68 -12.89
N GLY A 561 0.66 36.69 -13.07
CA GLY A 561 -0.32 36.51 -11.99
C GLY A 561 -0.16 35.19 -11.23
N GLU A 562 0.21 34.10 -11.92
CA GLU A 562 0.38 32.76 -11.35
C GLU A 562 1.43 32.73 -10.22
N PHE A 563 2.46 33.59 -10.28
CA PHE A 563 3.43 33.70 -9.17
C PHE A 563 2.78 34.18 -7.87
N SER A 564 1.83 35.11 -7.98
CA SER A 564 1.15 35.69 -6.82
C SER A 564 0.13 34.70 -6.28
N GLU A 565 -0.62 34.05 -7.16
CA GLU A 565 -1.60 33.01 -6.81
C GLU A 565 -0.94 31.83 -6.09
N ALA A 566 0.16 31.31 -6.65
CA ALA A 566 0.91 30.21 -6.04
C ALA A 566 1.48 30.61 -4.66
N ARG A 567 1.95 31.85 -4.51
CA ARG A 567 2.46 32.35 -3.23
C ARG A 567 1.37 32.52 -2.18
N GLU A 568 0.18 32.97 -2.58
CA GLU A 568 -0.99 33.10 -1.71
C GLU A 568 -1.49 31.72 -1.24
N ASP A 569 -1.51 30.72 -2.13
CA ASP A 569 -1.88 29.35 -1.78
C ASP A 569 -0.88 28.71 -0.80
N MET A 570 0.42 28.97 -0.98
CA MET A 570 1.45 28.54 -0.02
C MET A 570 1.32 29.25 1.34
N ALA A 571 0.96 30.54 1.36
CA ALA A 571 0.65 31.23 2.61
C ALA A 571 -0.57 30.62 3.32
N ALA A 572 -1.59 30.22 2.55
CA ALA A 572 -2.75 29.51 3.10
C ALA A 572 -2.35 28.14 3.66
N LEU A 573 -1.46 27.41 2.99
CA LEU A 573 -0.93 26.13 3.49
C LEU A 573 -0.12 26.31 4.79
N GLU A 574 0.70 27.35 4.91
CA GLU A 574 1.39 27.66 6.18
C GLU A 574 0.39 27.90 7.30
N LYS A 575 -0.68 28.66 7.01
CA LYS A 575 -1.76 28.90 7.97
C LYS A 575 -2.51 27.63 8.35
N ASP A 576 -2.77 26.73 7.40
CA ASP A 576 -3.39 25.42 7.68
C ASP A 576 -2.55 24.63 8.71
N TYR A 577 -1.22 24.67 8.59
CA TYR A 577 -0.32 24.04 9.58
C TYR A 577 -0.32 24.73 10.94
N GLU A 578 -0.42 26.06 10.98
CA GLU A 578 -0.53 26.82 12.23
C GLU A 578 -1.84 26.51 12.96
N GLU A 579 -2.96 26.47 12.24
CA GLU A 579 -4.29 26.16 12.79
C GLU A 579 -4.34 24.74 13.37
N VAL A 580 -3.74 23.76 12.68
CA VAL A 580 -3.65 22.38 13.20
C VAL A 580 -2.68 22.28 14.39
N GLY A 581 -1.70 23.18 14.48
CA GLY A 581 -0.77 23.27 15.61
C GLY A 581 -1.38 23.88 16.87
N ALA A 582 -2.43 24.69 16.73
CA ALA A 582 -3.13 25.30 17.85
C ALA A 582 -3.89 24.22 18.67
N ASP A 583 -3.84 24.32 20.00
CA ASP A 583 -4.66 23.46 20.86
C ASP A 583 -6.13 23.91 20.80
N SER A 584 -7.08 22.97 20.79
CA SER A 584 -8.52 23.30 20.78
C SER A 584 -9.04 23.90 22.10
N VAL A 585 -8.17 24.20 23.07
CA VAL A 585 -8.51 24.62 24.44
C VAL A 585 -8.40 26.14 24.64
N GLY A 586 -8.63 26.93 23.59
CA GLY A 586 -8.51 28.40 23.65
C GLY A 586 -9.81 29.19 23.73
N ASP A 587 -10.96 28.61 23.35
CA ASP A 587 -12.18 29.38 23.05
C ASP A 587 -13.34 29.19 24.05
N GLU A 588 -13.16 28.46 25.17
CA GLU A 588 -14.25 28.25 26.15
C GLU A 588 -14.10 29.01 27.49
N ASP A 589 -13.01 29.74 27.74
CA ASP A 589 -12.75 30.38 29.05
C ASP A 589 -12.94 31.92 29.09
N ASP A 590 -13.40 32.59 28.01
CA ASP A 590 -13.50 34.07 27.94
C ASP A 590 -14.93 34.63 27.70
N GLU A 591 -15.99 33.84 27.88
CA GLU A 591 -17.39 34.32 27.92
C GLU A 591 -18.04 34.19 29.31
N GLY A 592 -17.29 34.55 30.36
CA GLY A 592 -17.66 34.23 31.73
C GLY A 592 -17.46 35.31 32.78
N GLU A 593 -17.33 36.61 32.48
CA GLU A 593 -17.33 37.65 33.52
C GLU A 593 -17.64 39.08 33.00
N GLU A 594 -18.92 39.39 32.80
CA GLU A 594 -19.44 40.76 32.97
C GLU A 594 -20.71 40.72 33.82
N TYR A 595 -20.58 41.16 35.09
CA TYR A 595 -21.66 41.55 35.99
C TYR A 595 -21.59 43.05 36.27
#